data_AF-A0A9D5TRV3-F1
#
_entry.id   AF-A0A9D5TRV3-F1
#
_cell.length_a   1.000
_cell.length_b   1.000
_cell.length_c   1.000
_cell.angle_alpha   90.00
_cell.angle_beta   90.00
_cell.angle_gamma   90.00
#
_symmetry.space_group_name_H-M   'P 1'
#
loop_
_entity.id
_entity.type
_entity.pdbx_description
1 polymer ?
#
loop_
_entity_poly.entity_id
_entity_poly.type
_entity_poly.pdbx_seq_one_letter_code
_entity_poly.pdbx_strand_id
1 'polypeptide(L)'
;KGEFSLAQDLQISMREAKAYIEDYLGSFPSVREYMKNVVEKAKENGYVTTLFGRRRALPELSASNFQLRAFGERAALNTPIQGTAADIIKLAMVKVYNRLEKEGLRARLILQVHDELIVEAPLEEQEQAGRILKEEMEQAFIMQVPLAVDMHAGASWFEAK
;
A
#
# COMPACT_ATOMS: atom_id res chain seq x y z
N LYS A 1 -13.23 6.87 -0.16
CA LYS A 1 -14.52 6.41 -0.74
C LYS A 1 -15.52 7.56 -0.67
N GLY A 2 -16.50 7.65 -1.57
CA GLY A 2 -17.55 8.67 -1.48
C GLY A 2 -18.67 8.26 -0.53
N GLU A 3 -19.50 9.23 -0.12
CA GLU A 3 -20.67 9.03 0.75
C GLU A 3 -21.58 7.88 0.28
N PHE A 4 -21.83 7.78 -1.04
CA PHE A 4 -22.65 6.73 -1.63
C PHE A 4 -22.07 5.32 -1.44
N SER A 5 -20.79 5.13 -1.71
CA SER A 5 -20.14 3.83 -1.51
C SER A 5 -20.12 3.43 -0.05
N LEU A 6 -19.90 4.40 0.86
CA LEU A 6 -19.90 4.13 2.29
C LEU A 6 -21.30 3.76 2.81
N ALA A 7 -22.34 4.46 2.34
CA ALA A 7 -23.73 4.15 2.66
C ALA A 7 -24.10 2.72 2.25
N GLN A 8 -23.68 2.30 1.05
CA GLN A 8 -23.91 0.95 0.54
C GLN A 8 -23.14 -0.12 1.33
N ASP A 9 -21.85 0.11 1.61
CA ASP A 9 -20.99 -0.83 2.34
C ASP A 9 -21.50 -1.06 3.78
N LEU A 10 -21.96 0.00 4.44
CA LEU A 10 -22.42 -0.04 5.83
C LEU A 10 -23.94 -0.28 5.97
N GLN A 11 -24.68 -0.32 4.86
CA GLN A 11 -26.14 -0.44 4.84
C GLN A 11 -26.85 0.66 5.67
N ILE A 12 -26.34 1.90 5.57
CA ILE A 12 -26.87 3.09 6.26
C ILE A 12 -27.39 4.12 5.27
N SER A 13 -28.10 5.14 5.76
CA SER A 13 -28.55 6.23 4.90
C SER A 13 -27.38 7.10 4.41
N MET A 14 -27.57 7.77 3.26
CA MET A 14 -26.61 8.77 2.76
C MET A 14 -26.30 9.86 3.78
N ARG A 15 -27.30 10.26 4.58
CA ARG A 15 -27.13 11.29 5.62
C ARG A 15 -26.21 10.80 6.73
N GLU A 16 -26.38 9.56 7.18
CA GLU A 16 -25.51 8.95 8.18
C GLU A 16 -24.10 8.78 7.64
N ALA A 17 -23.94 8.25 6.42
CA ALA A 17 -22.63 8.09 5.79
C ALA A 17 -21.87 9.43 5.66
N LYS A 18 -22.59 10.51 5.31
CA LYS A 18 -22.02 11.86 5.28
C LYS A 18 -21.57 12.32 6.67
N ALA A 19 -22.43 12.19 7.69
CA ALA A 19 -22.08 12.55 9.06
C ALA A 19 -20.86 11.76 9.56
N TYR A 20 -20.80 10.46 9.30
CA TYR A 20 -19.63 9.62 9.61
C TYR A 20 -18.34 10.13 8.97
N ILE A 21 -18.38 10.50 7.68
CA ILE A 21 -17.20 11.04 6.98
C ILE A 21 -16.79 12.39 7.58
N GLU A 22 -17.75 13.27 7.86
CA GLU A 22 -17.49 14.58 8.47
C GLU A 22 -16.89 14.44 9.87
N ASP A 23 -17.44 13.57 10.72
CA ASP A 23 -16.95 13.32 12.08
C ASP A 23 -15.55 12.70 12.07
N TYR A 24 -15.28 11.76 11.16
CA TYR A 24 -13.96 11.16 10.98
C TYR A 24 -12.93 12.22 10.55
N LEU A 25 -13.24 13.02 9.52
CA LEU A 25 -12.34 14.07 9.04
C LEU A 25 -12.23 15.25 10.01
N GLY A 26 -13.23 15.46 10.87
CA GLY A 26 -13.17 16.39 12.00
C GLY A 26 -12.23 15.91 13.10
N SER A 27 -12.21 14.60 13.38
CA SER A 27 -11.30 13.96 14.33
C SER A 27 -9.86 13.88 13.81
N PHE A 28 -9.69 13.78 12.48
CA PHE A 28 -8.39 13.67 11.80
C PHE A 28 -8.18 14.81 10.78
N PRO A 29 -8.02 16.07 11.23
CA PRO A 29 -7.96 17.23 10.34
C PRO A 29 -6.79 17.17 9.35
N SER A 30 -5.65 16.61 9.74
CA SER A 30 -4.48 16.45 8.87
C SER A 30 -4.76 15.50 7.69
N VAL A 31 -5.65 14.52 7.85
CA VAL A 31 -6.07 13.64 6.75
C VAL A 31 -6.88 14.43 5.73
N ARG A 32 -7.81 15.27 6.20
CA ARG A 32 -8.61 16.16 5.35
C ARG A 32 -7.72 17.12 4.56
N GLU A 33 -6.74 17.71 5.24
CA GLU A 33 -5.78 18.62 4.63
C GLU A 33 -4.94 17.91 3.57
N TYR A 34 -4.41 16.73 3.88
CA TYR A 34 -3.66 15.90 2.94
C TYR A 34 -4.49 15.60 1.67
N MET A 35 -5.74 15.15 1.84
CA MET A 35 -6.61 14.81 0.71
C MET A 35 -6.83 16.00 -0.22
N LYS A 36 -7.05 17.20 0.34
CA LYS A 36 -7.19 18.43 -0.44
C LYS A 36 -5.88 18.78 -1.17
N ASN A 37 -4.78 18.84 -0.43
CA ASN A 37 -3.48 19.28 -0.93
C ASN A 37 -2.95 18.39 -2.06
N VAL A 38 -3.14 17.07 -1.98
CA VAL A 38 -2.72 16.14 -3.04
C VAL A 38 -3.47 16.39 -4.34
N VAL A 39 -4.78 16.60 -4.29
CA VAL A 39 -5.59 16.84 -5.49
C VAL A 39 -5.26 18.21 -6.11
N GLU A 40 -5.07 19.25 -5.30
CA GLU A 40 -4.68 20.58 -5.78
C GLU A 40 -3.32 20.53 -6.49
N LYS A 41 -2.31 19.95 -5.85
CA LYS A 41 -0.98 19.75 -6.46
C LYS A 41 -1.05 18.89 -7.72
N ALA A 42 -1.92 17.88 -7.75
CA ALA A 42 -2.08 17.03 -8.94
C ALA A 42 -2.69 17.79 -10.12
N LYS A 43 -3.64 18.70 -9.87
CA LYS A 43 -4.24 19.56 -10.89
C LYS A 43 -3.23 20.57 -11.44
N GLU A 44 -2.38 21.13 -10.59
CA GLU A 44 -1.32 22.05 -10.98
C GLU A 44 -0.23 21.37 -11.81
N ASN A 45 0.25 20.20 -11.35
CA ASN A 45 1.38 19.51 -11.98
C ASN A 45 0.98 18.57 -13.12
N GLY A 46 -0.29 18.15 -13.19
CA GLY A 46 -0.76 17.11 -14.10
C GLY A 46 -0.37 15.69 -13.71
N TYR A 47 0.22 15.48 -12.53
CA TYR A 47 0.64 14.17 -12.02
C TYR A 47 0.72 14.13 -10.49
N VAL A 48 0.79 12.92 -9.93
CA VAL A 48 1.13 12.66 -8.52
C VAL A 48 2.38 11.79 -8.40
N THR A 49 3.03 11.80 -7.23
CA THR A 49 4.23 11.02 -6.93
C THR A 49 4.07 10.12 -5.71
N THR A 50 4.74 8.97 -5.71
CA THR A 50 4.99 8.18 -4.49
C THR A 50 6.09 8.83 -3.64
N LEU A 51 6.33 8.32 -2.42
CA LEU A 51 7.46 8.79 -1.59
C LEU A 51 8.83 8.56 -2.25
N PHE A 52 8.92 7.60 -3.17
CA PHE A 52 10.13 7.29 -3.95
C PHE A 52 10.23 8.10 -5.25
N GLY A 53 9.31 9.05 -5.47
CA GLY A 53 9.33 9.93 -6.64
C GLY A 53 8.76 9.30 -7.92
N ARG A 54 8.23 8.07 -7.87
CA ARG A 54 7.55 7.47 -9.04
C ARG A 54 6.31 8.27 -9.39
N ARG A 55 6.20 8.70 -10.64
CA ARG A 55 5.12 9.56 -11.14
C ARG A 55 4.00 8.75 -11.78
N ARG A 56 2.77 9.22 -11.59
CA ARG A 56 1.60 8.86 -12.42
C ARG A 56 1.01 10.14 -13.00
N ALA A 57 1.03 10.25 -14.32
CA ALA A 57 0.30 11.30 -15.02
C ALA A 57 -1.21 11.11 -14.86
N LEU A 58 -1.92 12.21 -14.69
CA LEU A 58 -3.37 12.24 -14.48
C LEU A 58 -4.03 13.25 -15.43
N PRO A 59 -3.99 13.01 -16.76
CA PRO A 59 -4.65 13.90 -17.73
C PRO A 59 -6.15 14.06 -17.46
N GLU A 60 -6.78 13.08 -16.81
CA GLU A 60 -8.20 13.07 -16.45
C GLU A 60 -8.61 14.27 -15.58
N LEU A 61 -7.68 14.84 -14.81
CA LEU A 61 -7.93 16.01 -13.96
C LEU A 61 -8.29 17.26 -14.77
N SER A 62 -7.85 17.33 -16.02
CA SER A 62 -8.14 18.43 -16.95
C SER A 62 -9.39 18.22 -17.81
N ALA A 63 -10.02 17.04 -17.73
CA ALA A 63 -11.12 16.69 -18.62
C ALA A 63 -12.36 17.58 -18.40
N SER A 64 -13.13 17.87 -19.43
CA SER A 64 -14.44 18.54 -19.30
C SER A 64 -15.53 17.60 -18.78
N ASN A 65 -15.37 16.29 -18.96
CA ASN A 65 -16.26 15.27 -18.45
C ASN A 65 -16.11 15.12 -16.91
N PHE A 66 -17.21 15.29 -16.17
CA PHE A 66 -17.24 15.21 -14.72
C PHE A 66 -16.82 13.83 -14.18
N GLN A 67 -17.30 12.73 -14.77
CA GLN A 67 -16.98 11.38 -14.31
C GLN A 67 -15.48 11.08 -14.48
N LEU A 68 -14.90 11.54 -15.59
CA LEU A 68 -13.48 11.38 -15.87
C LEU A 68 -12.63 12.19 -14.88
N ARG A 69 -12.98 13.45 -14.61
CA ARG A 69 -12.31 14.24 -13.56
C ARG A 69 -12.42 13.58 -12.19
N ALA A 70 -13.61 13.12 -11.81
CA ALA A 70 -13.82 12.46 -10.52
C ALA A 70 -12.98 11.18 -10.39
N PHE A 71 -12.77 10.45 -11.49
CA PHE A 71 -11.81 9.34 -11.53
C PHE A 71 -10.37 9.82 -11.32
N GLY A 72 -9.96 10.89 -12.01
CA GLY A 72 -8.64 11.52 -11.83
C GLY A 72 -8.38 11.94 -10.38
N GLU A 73 -9.36 12.53 -9.71
CA GLU A 73 -9.25 12.93 -8.30
C GLU A 73 -9.10 11.72 -7.37
N ARG A 74 -9.87 10.64 -7.60
CA ARG A 74 -9.70 9.38 -6.85
C ARG A 74 -8.32 8.76 -7.11
N ALA A 75 -7.85 8.78 -8.35
CA ALA A 75 -6.53 8.28 -8.71
C ALA A 75 -5.41 9.10 -8.07
N ALA A 76 -5.57 10.43 -7.97
CA ALA A 76 -4.65 11.32 -7.30
C ALA A 76 -4.51 10.99 -5.81
N LEU A 77 -5.61 10.67 -5.13
CA LEU A 77 -5.60 10.26 -3.72
C LEU A 77 -4.99 8.87 -3.50
N ASN A 78 -5.33 7.90 -4.35
CA ASN A 78 -4.94 6.51 -4.15
C ASN A 78 -3.48 6.24 -4.53
N THR A 79 -2.99 6.87 -5.60
CA THR A 79 -1.70 6.52 -6.19
C THR A 79 -0.50 6.78 -5.27
N PRO A 80 -0.41 7.92 -4.55
CA PRO A 80 0.70 8.13 -3.61
C PRO A 80 0.75 7.04 -2.53
N ILE A 81 -0.42 6.60 -2.03
CA ILE A 81 -0.52 5.60 -0.95
C ILE A 81 -0.18 4.20 -1.50
N GLN A 82 -0.98 3.70 -2.45
CA GLN A 82 -0.80 2.36 -3.02
C GLN A 82 0.52 2.22 -3.77
N GLY A 83 0.92 3.28 -4.49
CA GLY A 83 2.18 3.31 -5.19
C GLY A 83 3.36 3.28 -4.23
N THR A 84 3.31 3.98 -3.11
CA THR A 84 4.38 3.89 -2.10
C THR A 84 4.45 2.49 -1.50
N ALA A 85 3.31 1.87 -1.17
CA ALA A 85 3.30 0.48 -0.70
C ALA A 85 3.92 -0.48 -1.74
N ALA A 86 3.59 -0.29 -3.03
CA ALA A 86 4.17 -1.07 -4.12
C ALA A 86 5.67 -0.81 -4.34
N ASP A 87 6.19 0.36 -3.93
CA ASP A 87 7.63 0.65 -3.97
C ASP A 87 8.35 -0.04 -2.80
N ILE A 88 7.77 0.03 -1.60
CA ILE A 88 8.30 -0.62 -0.39
C ILE A 88 8.38 -2.14 -0.57
N ILE A 89 7.32 -2.79 -1.06
CA ILE A 89 7.32 -4.24 -1.24
C ILE A 89 8.36 -4.69 -2.26
N LYS A 90 8.58 -3.92 -3.34
CA LYS A 90 9.64 -4.22 -4.32
C LYS A 90 11.03 -4.08 -3.72
N LEU A 91 11.24 -3.09 -2.87
CA LEU A 91 12.50 -2.94 -2.14
C LEU A 91 12.72 -4.10 -1.16
N ALA A 92 11.67 -4.53 -0.45
CA ALA A 92 11.70 -5.71 0.40
C ALA A 92 12.06 -6.98 -0.39
N MET A 93 11.43 -7.20 -1.55
CA MET A 93 11.74 -8.35 -2.42
C MET A 93 13.23 -8.41 -2.78
N VAL A 94 13.81 -7.29 -3.21
CA VAL A 94 15.23 -7.21 -3.57
C VAL A 94 16.13 -7.48 -2.36
N LYS A 95 15.79 -6.92 -1.19
CA LYS A 95 16.53 -7.11 0.05
C LYS A 95 16.52 -8.56 0.53
N VAL A 96 15.33 -9.18 0.58
CA VAL A 96 15.14 -10.59 0.94
C VAL A 96 15.94 -11.47 -0.01
N TYR A 97 15.76 -11.30 -1.33
CA TYR A 97 16.47 -12.07 -2.34
C TYR A 97 18.00 -12.00 -2.15
N ASN A 98 18.54 -10.79 -2.05
CA ASN A 98 19.98 -10.58 -1.89
C ASN A 98 20.52 -11.18 -0.57
N ARG A 99 19.75 -11.12 0.52
CA ARG A 99 20.19 -11.63 1.82
C ARG A 99 20.15 -13.16 1.88
N LEU A 100 19.13 -13.78 1.29
CA LEU A 100 19.09 -15.24 1.13
C LEU A 100 20.32 -15.74 0.36
N GLU A 101 20.66 -15.10 -0.77
CA GLU A 101 21.86 -15.45 -1.55
C GLU A 101 23.16 -15.18 -0.77
N LYS A 102 23.27 -14.02 -0.11
CA LYS A 102 24.47 -13.63 0.66
C LYS A 102 24.76 -14.58 1.83
N GLU A 103 23.71 -15.07 2.50
CA GLU A 103 23.83 -16.02 3.61
C GLU A 103 23.92 -17.48 3.12
N GLY A 104 23.83 -17.72 1.81
CA GLY A 104 24.03 -19.05 1.20
C GLY A 104 22.88 -20.03 1.42
N LEU A 105 21.66 -19.53 1.66
CA LEU A 105 20.49 -20.38 1.85
C LEU A 105 20.03 -20.99 0.51
N ARG A 106 19.40 -22.16 0.58
CA ARG A 106 18.65 -22.77 -0.53
C ARG A 106 17.22 -22.24 -0.61
N ALA A 107 16.77 -21.50 0.40
CA ALA A 107 15.49 -20.80 0.42
C ALA A 107 15.32 -19.87 -0.79
N ARG A 108 14.11 -19.80 -1.34
CA ARG A 108 13.78 -19.01 -2.54
C ARG A 108 12.52 -18.20 -2.33
N LEU A 109 12.58 -16.92 -2.68
CA LEU A 109 11.38 -16.09 -2.83
C LEU A 109 10.61 -16.57 -4.08
N ILE A 110 9.45 -17.19 -3.89
CA ILE A 110 8.69 -17.84 -4.97
C ILE A 110 7.50 -17.02 -5.47
N LEU A 111 6.86 -16.23 -4.60
CA LEU A 111 5.65 -15.49 -4.94
C LEU A 111 5.57 -14.17 -4.15
N GLN A 112 4.86 -13.22 -4.76
CA GLN A 112 4.41 -11.98 -4.12
C GLN A 112 2.92 -11.80 -4.42
N VAL A 113 2.12 -11.56 -3.38
CA VAL A 113 0.67 -11.38 -3.48
C VAL A 113 0.27 -10.22 -2.59
N HIS A 114 -0.20 -9.11 -3.16
CA HIS A 114 -0.51 -7.89 -2.43
C HIS A 114 0.66 -7.36 -1.58
N ASP A 115 0.61 -7.50 -0.27
CA ASP A 115 1.64 -7.14 0.71
C ASP A 115 2.40 -8.35 1.28
N GLU A 116 2.09 -9.55 0.78
CA GLU A 116 2.66 -10.82 1.21
C GLU A 116 3.81 -11.27 0.30
N LEU A 117 4.87 -11.80 0.91
CA LEU A 117 5.99 -12.47 0.24
C LEU A 117 6.07 -13.93 0.72
N ILE A 118 6.21 -14.86 -0.23
CA ILE A 118 6.27 -16.29 0.07
C ILE A 118 7.66 -16.82 -0.25
N VAL A 119 8.31 -17.40 0.76
CA VAL A 119 9.61 -18.05 0.65
C VAL A 119 9.44 -19.56 0.84
N GLU A 120 9.92 -20.34 -0.12
CA GLU A 120 10.05 -21.78 0.01
C GLU A 120 11.46 -22.10 0.53
N ALA A 121 11.57 -22.89 1.60
CA ALA A 121 12.85 -23.23 2.21
C ALA A 121 12.88 -24.71 2.64
N PRO A 122 14.06 -25.36 2.65
CA PRO A 122 14.25 -26.60 3.39
C PRO A 122 13.87 -26.43 4.86
N LEU A 123 13.37 -27.49 5.49
CA LEU A 123 12.86 -27.43 6.87
C LEU A 123 13.96 -26.96 7.86
N GLU A 124 15.19 -27.38 7.62
CA GLU A 124 16.38 -26.98 8.38
C GLU A 124 16.75 -25.49 8.25
N GLU A 125 16.28 -24.81 7.20
CA GLU A 125 16.52 -23.38 6.95
C GLU A 125 15.31 -22.50 7.32
N GLN A 126 14.16 -23.10 7.70
CA GLN A 126 12.90 -22.41 7.91
C GLN A 126 13.02 -21.22 8.87
N GLU A 127 13.66 -21.42 10.03
CA GLU A 127 13.80 -20.37 11.05
C GLU A 127 14.66 -19.21 10.53
N GLN A 128 15.78 -19.51 9.86
CA GLN A 128 16.68 -18.50 9.33
C GLN A 128 16.03 -17.74 8.16
N ALA A 129 15.37 -18.44 7.25
CA ALA A 129 14.65 -17.84 6.12
C ALA A 129 13.50 -16.96 6.61
N GLY A 130 12.70 -17.41 7.60
CA GLY A 130 11.63 -16.63 8.20
C GLY A 130 12.13 -15.38 8.91
N ARG A 131 13.26 -15.46 9.61
CA ARG A 131 13.92 -14.30 10.22
C ARG A 131 14.38 -13.29 9.17
N ILE A 132 15.06 -13.73 8.11
CA ILE A 132 15.51 -12.86 7.01
C ILE A 132 14.31 -12.17 6.36
N LEU A 133 13.24 -12.93 6.09
CA LEU A 133 12.02 -12.41 5.48
C LEU A 133 11.43 -11.28 6.32
N LYS A 134 11.24 -11.53 7.62
CA LYS A 134 10.69 -10.53 8.56
C LYS A 134 11.57 -9.30 8.67
N GLU A 135 12.87 -9.47 8.95
CA GLU A 135 13.80 -8.36 9.14
C GLU A 135 13.90 -7.47 7.89
N GLU A 136 14.04 -8.05 6.70
CA GLU A 136 14.20 -7.28 5.47
C GLU A 136 12.92 -6.58 5.01
N MET A 137 11.74 -7.15 5.32
CA MET A 137 10.45 -6.50 5.06
C MET A 137 10.19 -5.33 6.03
N GLU A 138 10.41 -5.51 7.33
CA GLU A 138 10.24 -4.44 8.33
C GLU A 138 11.22 -3.28 8.11
N GLN A 139 12.44 -3.60 7.66
CA GLN A 139 13.52 -2.63 7.38
C GLN A 139 13.59 -2.21 5.91
N ALA A 140 12.58 -2.55 5.10
CA ALA A 140 12.56 -2.20 3.68
C ALA A 140 12.63 -0.68 3.49
N PHE A 141 11.93 0.09 4.33
CA PHE A 141 11.92 1.54 4.30
C PHE A 141 11.67 2.13 5.69
N ILE A 142 12.50 3.09 6.11
CA ILE A 142 12.37 3.74 7.42
C ILE A 142 11.24 4.78 7.36
N MET A 143 10.12 4.44 7.99
CA MET A 143 8.96 5.31 8.14
C MET A 143 8.90 5.88 9.56
N GLN A 144 8.16 6.98 9.75
CA GLN A 144 7.88 7.52 11.09
C GLN A 144 7.09 6.54 11.96
N VAL A 145 6.24 5.72 11.34
CA VAL A 145 5.55 4.60 11.97
C VAL A 145 6.23 3.32 11.47
N PRO A 146 6.74 2.43 12.34
CA PRO A 146 7.38 1.20 11.92
C PRO A 146 6.47 0.32 11.06
N LEU A 147 7.06 -0.32 10.04
CA LEU A 147 6.39 -1.37 9.27
C LEU A 147 6.40 -2.66 10.11
N ALA A 148 5.23 -3.23 10.36
CA ALA A 148 5.08 -4.50 11.07
C ALA A 148 4.88 -5.64 10.05
N VAL A 149 5.48 -6.80 10.34
CA VAL A 149 5.35 -8.00 9.51
C VAL A 149 4.99 -9.19 10.38
N ASP A 150 3.85 -9.81 10.04
CA ASP A 150 3.45 -11.11 10.58
C ASP A 150 4.12 -12.22 9.79
N MET A 151 4.70 -13.21 10.48
CA MET A 151 5.44 -14.30 9.87
C MET A 151 4.85 -15.64 10.33
N HIS A 152 4.48 -16.45 9.35
CA HIS A 152 3.91 -17.78 9.53
C HIS A 152 4.66 -18.76 8.62
N ALA A 153 4.66 -20.04 9.01
CA ALA A 153 5.29 -21.11 8.25
C ALA A 153 4.42 -22.37 8.32
N GLY A 154 4.39 -23.14 7.24
CA GLY A 154 3.59 -24.36 7.12
C GLY A 154 4.02 -25.19 5.91
N ALA A 155 3.53 -26.42 5.81
CA ALA A 155 3.86 -27.31 4.69
C ALA A 155 3.12 -26.93 3.39
N SER A 156 2.12 -26.07 3.50
CA SER A 156 1.39 -25.49 2.38
C SER A 156 1.14 -24.00 2.60
N TRP A 157 0.86 -23.26 1.54
CA TRP A 157 0.49 -21.85 1.66
C TRP A 157 -0.75 -21.64 2.54
N PHE A 158 -1.69 -22.59 2.53
CA PHE A 158 -2.87 -22.53 3.40
C PHE A 158 -2.51 -22.63 4.90
N GLU A 159 -1.52 -23.44 5.25
CA GLU A 159 -1.03 -23.56 6.64
C GLU A 159 -0.14 -22.39 7.07
N ALA A 160 0.52 -21.74 6.11
CA ALA A 160 1.37 -20.58 6.33
C ALA A 160 0.60 -19.24 6.29
N LYS A 161 -0.73 -19.27 6.30
CA LYS A 161 -1.59 -18.09 6.19
C LYS A 161 -2.16 -17.62 7.52
#